data_AF-A0A2H0B2Z8-F1
#
_entry.id   AF-A0A2H0B2Z8-F1
#
_cell.length_a   1.000
_cell.length_b   1.000
_cell.length_c   1.000
_cell.angle_alpha   90.00
_cell.angle_beta   90.00
_cell.angle_gamma   90.00
#
_symmetry.space_group_name_H-M   'P 1'
#
loop_
_entity.id
_entity.type
_entity.pdbx_description
1 polymer ?
#
loop_
_entity_poly.entity_id
_entity_poly.type
_entity_poly.pdbx_seq_one_letter_code
_entity_poly.pdbx_strand_id
1 'polypeptide(L)'
;MRSNKLFISLAVLAVSASLLVSLYHLAYYHKIYPHVFVAKQEVSNLTLAQAQQAIHDQLPANLPELTLVFGSQSWPLALNDLNLIYQVETSAQDAYLLGRSRGLLGGFKAKWQRWWQPEVLPLKFIFNETKLKTGVGSIAGAVTEPVILPGLERQTDGAIKLIPGKNGRVVDENQLYEQIVLQLANLDFTPIVMPVKIVIAATDNELLVNAQARAETVKTKQLNLVLDKQTITVKNQELLNLIGFEADWNETEIASLAARLASQINRPAQDAVFQFDGNQVSEFKPALDGLILDETTAKTMILAGLEQLVKDAAAEQTITLPIITSAPKITTESVNSLGIKELLGKGESTFFGSIPGRRHNIALAAGRLNGQLVAPGETFSFNQTVGDISSSTGYQAAYIIKNGRTVLGDGGGVCQVSSTLFRAVLNSGLEILERHSHSYRVGYYEQNSAPGFDATVFAPSVDFKFKNDTVNYVLIQTTAD
;
A
#
# COMPACT_ATOMS: atom_id res chain seq x y z
N MET A 1 4.88 23.21 -89.46
CA MET A 1 5.03 24.46 -88.67
C MET A 1 4.08 24.60 -87.46
N ARG A 2 3.01 23.79 -87.28
CA ARG A 2 2.15 23.86 -86.06
C ARG A 2 2.73 23.15 -84.82
N SER A 3 3.53 22.09 -85.00
CA SER A 3 4.17 21.33 -83.91
C SER A 3 5.16 22.17 -83.07
N ASN A 4 6.03 22.96 -83.71
CA ASN A 4 7.03 23.77 -83.01
C ASN A 4 6.41 24.87 -82.13
N LYS A 5 5.24 25.42 -82.47
CA LYS A 5 4.57 26.44 -81.66
C LYS A 5 4.02 25.87 -80.35
N LEU A 6 3.50 24.64 -80.37
CA LEU A 6 3.01 23.95 -79.17
C LEU A 6 4.17 23.61 -78.22
N PHE A 7 5.27 23.09 -78.76
CA PHE A 7 6.48 22.80 -77.99
C PHE A 7 7.10 24.04 -77.36
N ILE A 8 7.19 25.15 -78.10
CA ILE A 8 7.69 26.43 -77.57
C ILE A 8 6.75 26.95 -76.46
N SER A 9 5.43 26.83 -76.64
CA SER A 9 4.45 27.27 -75.62
C SER A 9 4.55 26.44 -74.34
N LEU A 10 4.70 25.12 -74.45
CA LEU A 10 4.92 24.21 -73.31
C LEU A 10 6.25 24.48 -72.61
N ALA A 11 7.32 24.74 -73.36
CA ALA A 11 8.62 25.10 -72.80
C ALA A 11 8.57 26.44 -72.06
N VAL A 12 7.92 27.47 -72.63
CA VAL A 12 7.71 28.76 -71.97
C VAL A 12 6.89 28.61 -70.69
N LEU A 13 5.85 27.77 -70.70
CA LEU A 13 5.01 27.52 -69.53
C LEU A 13 5.78 26.75 -68.44
N ALA A 14 6.61 25.78 -68.81
CA ALA A 14 7.47 25.05 -67.88
C ALA A 14 8.55 25.95 -67.26
N VAL A 15 9.19 26.82 -68.06
CA VAL A 15 10.17 27.80 -67.57
C VAL A 15 9.50 28.83 -66.65
N SER A 16 8.31 29.30 -67.02
CA SER A 16 7.54 30.26 -66.20
C SER A 16 7.11 29.62 -64.87
N ALA A 17 6.63 28.38 -64.89
CA ALA A 17 6.28 27.63 -63.69
C ALA A 17 7.50 27.38 -62.79
N SER A 18 8.64 27.00 -63.38
CA SER A 18 9.91 26.82 -62.66
C SER A 18 10.41 28.13 -62.03
N LEU A 19 10.29 29.24 -62.76
CA LEU A 19 10.64 30.57 -62.28
C LEU A 19 9.73 30.99 -61.11
N LEU A 20 8.43 30.77 -61.22
CA LEU A 20 7.47 31.05 -60.15
C LEU A 20 7.75 30.21 -58.89
N VAL A 21 8.04 28.93 -59.03
CA VAL A 21 8.42 28.05 -57.90
C VAL A 21 9.74 28.51 -57.28
N SER A 22 10.72 28.89 -58.09
CA SER A 22 12.03 29.37 -57.61
C SER A 22 11.92 30.71 -56.89
N LEU A 23 11.14 31.66 -57.45
CA LEU A 23 10.84 32.94 -56.81
C LEU A 23 10.06 32.76 -55.51
N TYR A 24 9.13 31.81 -55.46
CA TYR A 24 8.42 31.44 -54.24
C TYR A 24 9.41 30.90 -53.19
N HIS A 25 10.28 29.96 -53.56
CA HIS A 25 11.31 29.45 -52.65
C HIS A 25 12.26 30.55 -52.14
N LEU A 26 12.60 31.51 -52.99
CA LEU A 26 13.46 32.63 -52.64
C LEU A 26 12.74 33.63 -51.70
N ALA A 27 11.49 33.97 -52.00
CA ALA A 27 10.66 34.87 -51.17
C ALA A 27 10.46 34.34 -49.75
N TYR A 28 10.44 33.01 -49.59
CA TYR A 28 10.28 32.32 -48.31
C TYR A 28 11.56 31.64 -47.82
N TYR A 29 12.74 32.01 -48.33
CA TYR A 29 13.99 31.34 -47.94
C TYR A 29 14.28 31.44 -46.44
N HIS A 30 13.89 32.55 -45.80
CA HIS A 30 14.02 32.77 -44.35
C HIS A 30 12.68 32.95 -43.63
N LYS A 31 11.55 32.62 -44.27
CA LYS A 31 10.21 32.85 -43.72
C LYS A 31 9.37 31.58 -43.71
N ILE A 32 8.52 31.41 -42.71
CA ILE A 32 7.54 30.33 -42.69
C ILE A 32 6.54 30.53 -43.84
N TYR A 33 6.11 29.43 -44.46
CA TYR A 33 5.17 29.49 -45.58
C TYR A 33 3.80 30.02 -45.12
N PRO A 34 2.99 30.56 -46.04
CA PRO A 34 1.65 31.06 -45.71
C PRO A 34 0.72 29.96 -45.18
N HIS A 35 -0.31 30.39 -44.43
CA HIS A 35 -1.36 29.55 -43.85
C HIS A 35 -0.81 28.47 -42.88
N VAL A 36 0.21 28.82 -42.10
CA VAL A 36 0.76 27.94 -41.07
C VAL A 36 0.49 28.54 -39.70
N PHE A 37 -0.11 27.73 -38.84
CA PHE A 37 -0.41 28.06 -37.46
C PHE A 37 0.33 27.09 -36.53
N VAL A 38 0.73 27.58 -35.37
CA VAL A 38 1.17 26.75 -34.25
C VAL A 38 0.16 26.97 -33.13
N ALA A 39 -0.59 25.92 -32.77
CA ALA A 39 -1.77 26.03 -31.93
C ALA A 39 -2.72 27.13 -32.45
N LYS A 40 -2.89 28.23 -31.70
CA LYS A 40 -3.74 29.37 -32.06
C LYS A 40 -2.96 30.52 -32.72
N GLN A 41 -1.62 30.47 -32.77
CA GLN A 41 -0.79 31.55 -33.29
C GLN A 41 -0.55 31.38 -34.78
N GLU A 42 -0.89 32.38 -35.58
CA GLU A 42 -0.45 32.45 -36.97
C GLU A 42 1.04 32.78 -37.03
N VAL A 43 1.81 31.95 -37.73
CA VAL A 43 3.26 32.15 -37.92
C VAL A 43 3.65 32.35 -39.40
N SER A 44 2.67 32.50 -40.28
CA SER A 44 2.83 32.81 -41.69
C SER A 44 3.75 34.02 -41.92
N ASN A 45 4.63 33.97 -42.91
CA ASN A 45 5.51 35.07 -43.32
C ASN A 45 6.55 35.55 -42.28
N LEU A 46 6.59 34.94 -41.10
CA LEU A 46 7.54 35.29 -40.05
C LEU A 46 8.89 34.59 -40.26
N THR A 47 9.97 35.25 -39.87
CA THR A 47 11.26 34.55 -39.71
C THR A 47 11.21 33.60 -38.52
N LEU A 48 12.17 32.68 -38.41
CA LEU A 48 12.21 31.74 -37.28
C LEU A 48 12.23 32.46 -35.93
N ALA A 49 13.04 33.52 -35.79
CA ALA A 49 13.12 34.32 -34.56
C ALA A 49 11.81 35.07 -34.27
N GLN A 50 11.16 35.61 -35.31
CA GLN A 50 9.87 36.28 -35.16
C GLN A 50 8.75 35.29 -34.78
N ALA A 51 8.77 34.09 -35.35
CA ALA A 51 7.81 33.03 -35.04
C ALA A 51 8.00 32.51 -33.61
N GLN A 52 9.25 32.34 -33.15
CA GLN A 52 9.56 32.00 -31.77
C GLN A 52 8.99 33.05 -30.81
N GLN A 53 9.25 34.33 -31.06
CA GLN A 53 8.71 35.41 -30.24
C GLN A 53 7.17 35.42 -30.25
N ALA A 54 6.55 35.30 -31.43
CA ALA A 54 5.09 35.31 -31.56
C ALA A 54 4.43 34.13 -30.82
N ILE A 55 5.02 32.94 -30.87
CA ILE A 55 4.53 31.77 -30.12
C ILE A 55 4.72 32.00 -28.61
N HIS A 56 5.89 32.49 -28.19
CA HIS A 56 6.17 32.80 -26.79
C HIS A 56 5.18 33.82 -26.21
N ASP A 57 4.86 34.88 -26.96
CA ASP A 57 3.92 35.93 -26.55
C ASP A 57 2.47 35.43 -26.39
N GLN A 58 2.11 34.30 -27.02
CA GLN A 58 0.82 33.66 -26.86
C GLN A 58 0.75 32.74 -25.62
N LEU A 59 1.89 32.35 -25.05
CA LEU A 59 1.90 31.48 -23.88
C LEU A 59 1.36 32.21 -22.65
N PRO A 60 0.49 31.55 -21.85
CA PRO A 60 -0.01 32.18 -20.64
C PRO A 60 1.13 32.37 -19.62
N ALA A 61 1.17 33.54 -18.96
CA ALA A 61 2.19 33.84 -17.96
C ALA A 61 2.19 32.87 -16.77
N ASN A 62 1.02 32.31 -16.43
CA ASN A 62 0.84 31.20 -15.50
C ASN A 62 -0.08 30.16 -16.14
N LEU A 63 0.23 28.88 -15.99
CA LEU A 63 -0.65 27.84 -16.53
C LEU A 63 -1.97 27.83 -15.77
N PRO A 64 -3.12 27.91 -16.47
CA PRO A 64 -4.42 27.82 -15.83
C PRO A 64 -4.67 26.39 -15.32
N GLU A 65 -5.66 26.25 -14.45
CA GLU A 65 -6.16 24.93 -14.10
C GLU A 65 -7.02 24.37 -15.24
N LEU A 66 -6.83 23.10 -15.54
CA LEU A 66 -7.68 22.39 -16.50
C LEU A 66 -8.86 21.79 -15.75
N THR A 67 -10.09 22.12 -16.17
CA THR A 67 -11.29 21.62 -15.47
C THR A 67 -11.78 20.33 -16.11
N LEU A 68 -11.87 19.25 -15.33
CA LEU A 68 -12.50 18.00 -15.73
C LEU A 68 -13.94 17.97 -15.21
N VAL A 69 -14.91 17.63 -16.05
CA VAL A 69 -16.35 17.68 -15.70
C VAL A 69 -17.05 16.36 -15.94
N PHE A 70 -17.99 16.03 -15.05
CA PHE A 70 -18.92 14.91 -15.23
C PHE A 70 -20.25 15.22 -14.54
N GLY A 71 -21.34 15.25 -15.33
CA GLY A 71 -22.65 15.67 -14.85
C GLY A 71 -22.63 17.13 -14.37
N SER A 72 -22.96 17.34 -13.10
CA SER A 72 -22.94 18.65 -12.42
C SER A 72 -21.66 18.89 -11.60
N GLN A 73 -20.75 17.92 -11.57
CA GLN A 73 -19.52 17.98 -10.78
C GLN A 73 -18.32 18.37 -11.67
N SER A 74 -17.36 19.08 -11.06
CA SER A 74 -16.14 19.55 -11.71
C SER A 74 -14.95 19.41 -10.79
N TRP A 75 -13.80 19.01 -11.36
CA TRP A 75 -12.54 18.83 -10.64
C TRP A 75 -11.43 19.61 -11.34
N PRO A 76 -10.69 20.45 -10.60
CA PRO A 76 -9.53 21.13 -11.16
C PRO A 76 -8.33 20.19 -11.26
N LEU A 77 -7.61 20.26 -12.37
CA LEU A 77 -6.32 19.63 -12.58
C LEU A 77 -5.25 20.73 -12.67
N ALA A 78 -4.41 20.81 -11.64
CA ALA A 78 -3.34 21.81 -11.56
C ALA A 78 -2.21 21.47 -12.55
N LEU A 79 -2.15 22.20 -13.66
CA LEU A 79 -1.11 21.99 -14.69
C LEU A 79 0.29 22.36 -14.19
N ASN A 80 0.39 23.26 -13.21
CA ASN A 80 1.67 23.67 -12.61
C ASN A 80 2.41 22.50 -11.95
N ASP A 81 1.68 21.51 -11.43
CA ASP A 81 2.29 20.35 -10.78
C ASP A 81 2.96 19.41 -11.78
N LEU A 82 2.59 19.49 -13.07
CA LEU A 82 3.05 18.60 -14.13
C LEU A 82 4.45 18.95 -14.65
N ASN A 83 5.06 20.04 -14.17
CA ASN A 83 6.33 20.58 -14.71
C ASN A 83 6.27 20.76 -16.24
N LEU A 84 5.15 21.28 -16.74
CA LEU A 84 4.89 21.48 -18.16
C LEU A 84 5.81 22.58 -18.72
N ILE A 85 6.57 22.26 -19.76
CA ILE A 85 7.46 23.20 -20.46
C ILE A 85 7.16 23.15 -21.95
N TYR A 86 6.73 24.27 -22.51
CA TYR A 86 6.50 24.43 -23.94
C TYR A 86 7.82 24.63 -24.69
N GLN A 87 8.03 23.89 -25.77
CA GLN A 87 9.22 23.93 -26.61
C GLN A 87 8.99 24.87 -27.80
N VAL A 88 9.12 26.16 -27.54
CA VAL A 88 8.86 27.23 -28.53
C VAL A 88 9.79 27.11 -29.74
N GLU A 89 11.08 26.88 -29.51
CA GLU A 89 12.09 26.80 -30.56
C GLU A 89 11.83 25.62 -31.49
N THR A 90 11.57 24.44 -30.90
CA THR A 90 11.26 23.21 -31.66
C THR A 90 9.97 23.37 -32.45
N SER A 91 8.94 23.98 -31.86
CA SER A 91 7.65 24.19 -32.53
C SER A 91 7.75 25.17 -33.70
N ALA A 92 8.50 26.26 -33.53
CA ALA A 92 8.79 27.22 -34.60
C ALA A 92 9.65 26.58 -35.71
N GLN A 93 10.59 25.71 -35.34
CA GLN A 93 11.42 24.98 -36.29
C GLN A 93 10.59 23.97 -37.10
N ASP A 94 9.67 23.24 -36.47
CA ASP A 94 8.72 22.34 -37.16
C ASP A 94 7.86 23.11 -38.16
N ALA A 95 7.34 24.29 -37.77
CA ALA A 95 6.60 25.18 -38.65
C ALA A 95 7.44 25.68 -39.84
N TYR A 96 8.71 26.01 -39.61
CA TYR A 96 9.64 26.37 -40.67
C TYR A 96 9.97 25.19 -41.59
N LEU A 97 10.18 23.99 -41.06
CA LEU A 97 10.50 22.81 -41.87
C LEU A 97 9.31 22.26 -42.66
N LEU A 98 8.08 22.67 -42.31
CA LEU A 98 6.85 22.23 -42.94
C LEU A 98 6.84 22.51 -44.46
N GLY A 99 6.96 21.43 -45.25
CA GLY A 99 7.02 21.50 -46.72
C GLY A 99 8.41 21.80 -47.30
N ARG A 100 9.46 21.80 -46.47
CA ARG A 100 10.89 21.85 -46.86
C ARG A 100 11.59 20.48 -46.72
N SER A 101 11.07 19.58 -45.87
CA SER A 101 11.69 18.30 -45.51
C SER A 101 11.34 17.09 -46.41
N ARG A 102 10.33 17.19 -47.29
CA ARG A 102 9.98 16.13 -48.26
C ARG A 102 10.45 16.56 -49.65
N GLY A 103 11.23 15.71 -50.34
CA GLY A 103 11.89 16.01 -51.63
C GLY A 103 10.99 16.62 -52.71
N LEU A 104 11.61 17.15 -53.78
CA LEU A 104 11.02 18.08 -54.77
C LEU A 104 9.61 17.72 -55.27
N LEU A 105 9.29 16.43 -55.47
CA LEU A 105 7.97 15.97 -55.94
C LEU A 105 6.93 15.75 -54.83
N GLY A 106 7.36 15.37 -53.61
CA GLY A 106 6.46 15.10 -52.48
C GLY A 106 5.96 16.35 -51.76
N GLY A 107 6.69 17.47 -51.88
CA GLY A 107 6.32 18.75 -51.26
C GLY A 107 5.28 19.56 -52.05
N PHE A 108 5.11 19.32 -53.35
CA PHE A 108 4.29 20.18 -54.22
C PHE A 108 2.78 20.06 -53.94
N LYS A 109 2.25 18.82 -53.83
CA LYS A 109 0.83 18.58 -53.51
C LYS A 109 0.44 19.18 -52.15
N ALA A 110 1.28 18.98 -51.13
CA ALA A 110 1.07 19.54 -49.80
C ALA A 110 1.20 21.07 -49.75
N LYS A 111 2.08 21.68 -50.57
CA LYS A 111 2.15 23.15 -50.74
C LYS A 111 0.89 23.70 -51.39
N TRP A 112 0.38 23.04 -52.44
CA TRP A 112 -0.80 23.49 -53.17
C TRP A 112 -2.09 23.36 -52.34
N GLN A 113 -2.25 22.24 -51.62
CA GLN A 113 -3.41 22.02 -50.75
C GLN A 113 -3.50 23.05 -49.60
N ARG A 114 -2.34 23.47 -49.06
CA ARG A 114 -2.27 24.48 -47.99
C ARG A 114 -2.72 25.88 -48.40
N TRP A 115 -2.74 26.17 -49.70
CA TRP A 115 -3.25 27.46 -50.16
C TRP A 115 -4.76 27.58 -49.98
N TRP A 116 -5.48 26.44 -49.83
CA TRP A 116 -6.92 26.40 -49.64
C TRP A 116 -7.34 25.92 -48.24
N GLN A 117 -6.44 25.29 -47.47
CA GLN A 117 -6.68 24.87 -46.08
C GLN A 117 -5.49 25.21 -45.19
N PRO A 118 -5.67 25.98 -44.11
CA PRO A 118 -4.59 26.27 -43.18
C PRO A 118 -4.12 24.99 -42.48
N GLU A 119 -2.80 24.90 -42.28
CA GLU A 119 -2.20 23.82 -41.50
C GLU A 119 -1.99 24.31 -40.06
N VAL A 120 -2.56 23.59 -39.09
CA VAL A 120 -2.38 23.87 -37.66
C VAL A 120 -1.45 22.80 -37.08
N LEU A 121 -0.26 23.23 -36.68
CA LEU A 121 0.71 22.37 -36.02
C LEU A 121 0.51 22.39 -34.51
N PRO A 122 0.57 21.23 -33.83
CA PRO A 122 0.53 21.18 -32.38
C PRO A 122 1.79 21.81 -31.78
N LEU A 123 1.62 22.59 -30.72
CA LEU A 123 2.74 23.08 -29.93
C LEU A 123 3.42 21.91 -29.22
N LYS A 124 4.75 21.82 -29.32
CA LYS A 124 5.55 20.79 -28.64
C LYS A 124 5.75 21.16 -27.18
N PHE A 125 5.70 20.16 -26.30
CA PHE A 125 5.92 20.35 -24.88
C PHE A 125 6.46 19.08 -24.24
N ILE A 126 7.06 19.24 -23.06
CA ILE A 126 7.48 18.17 -22.17
C ILE A 126 6.78 18.35 -20.83
N PHE A 127 6.46 17.24 -20.17
CA PHE A 127 5.78 17.22 -18.87
C PHE A 127 6.07 15.91 -18.15
N ASN A 128 5.70 15.84 -16.87
CA ASN A 128 5.78 14.63 -16.09
C ASN A 128 4.54 13.74 -16.31
N GLU A 129 4.70 12.71 -17.13
CA GLU A 129 3.63 11.76 -17.47
C GLU A 129 3.10 11.01 -16.23
N THR A 130 3.97 10.63 -15.29
CA THR A 130 3.57 9.93 -14.07
C THR A 130 2.66 10.81 -13.23
N LYS A 131 3.00 12.09 -13.04
CA LYS A 131 2.16 13.04 -12.28
C LYS A 131 0.80 13.25 -12.94
N LEU A 132 0.77 13.35 -14.28
CA LEU A 132 -0.50 13.47 -15.00
C LEU A 132 -1.38 12.23 -14.79
N LYS A 133 -0.82 11.03 -14.97
CA LYS A 133 -1.53 9.77 -14.75
C LYS A 133 -2.03 9.62 -13.32
N THR A 134 -1.22 9.98 -12.31
CA THR A 134 -1.65 9.97 -10.91
C THR A 134 -2.76 10.97 -10.61
N GLY A 135 -2.66 12.19 -11.16
CA GLY A 135 -3.70 13.21 -11.01
C GLY A 135 -5.03 12.79 -11.65
N VAL A 136 -4.96 12.28 -12.89
CA VAL A 136 -6.12 11.74 -13.61
C VAL A 136 -6.73 10.56 -12.86
N GLY A 137 -5.94 9.59 -12.40
CA GLY A 137 -6.42 8.44 -11.64
C GLY A 137 -7.11 8.83 -10.33
N SER A 138 -6.59 9.85 -9.63
CA SER A 138 -7.20 10.35 -8.39
C SER A 138 -8.57 10.99 -8.64
N ILE A 139 -8.71 11.76 -9.71
CA ILE A 139 -9.99 12.37 -10.11
C ILE A 139 -10.96 11.31 -10.66
N ALA A 140 -10.45 10.38 -11.47
CA ALA A 140 -11.22 9.26 -12.02
C ALA A 140 -11.82 8.39 -10.92
N GLY A 141 -11.10 8.17 -9.82
CA GLY A 141 -11.59 7.46 -8.64
C GLY A 141 -12.83 8.09 -8.01
N ALA A 142 -12.98 9.42 -8.07
CA ALA A 142 -14.16 10.11 -7.53
C ALA A 142 -15.43 9.94 -8.39
N VAL A 143 -15.26 9.65 -9.69
CA VAL A 143 -16.36 9.46 -10.66
C VAL A 143 -16.73 7.98 -10.79
N THR A 144 -15.78 7.11 -10.48
CA THR A 144 -15.91 5.67 -10.65
C THR A 144 -16.94 5.11 -9.67
N GLU A 145 -17.92 4.39 -10.19
CA GLU A 145 -18.88 3.63 -9.39
C GLU A 145 -18.59 2.13 -9.57
N PRO A 146 -18.38 1.36 -8.49
CA PRO A 146 -18.12 -0.07 -8.62
C PRO A 146 -19.36 -0.80 -9.15
N VAL A 147 -19.13 -1.93 -9.82
CA VAL A 147 -20.18 -2.87 -10.18
C VAL A 147 -20.71 -3.50 -8.89
N ILE A 148 -22.03 -3.49 -8.70
CA ILE A 148 -22.69 -4.21 -7.60
C ILE A 148 -23.33 -5.43 -8.22
N LEU A 149 -22.88 -6.62 -7.82
CA LEU A 149 -23.49 -7.87 -8.28
C LEU A 149 -24.91 -8.02 -7.70
N PRO A 150 -25.77 -8.83 -8.35
CA PRO A 150 -27.06 -9.20 -7.77
C PRO A 150 -26.90 -9.83 -6.38
N GLY A 151 -27.97 -9.84 -5.61
CA GLY A 151 -28.00 -10.38 -4.25
C GLY A 151 -29.26 -11.20 -3.99
N LEU A 152 -29.23 -12.05 -2.97
CA LEU A 152 -30.40 -12.79 -2.51
C LEU A 152 -30.75 -12.34 -1.09
N GLU A 153 -32.00 -12.02 -0.85
CA GLU A 153 -32.49 -11.60 0.46
C GLU A 153 -33.67 -12.47 0.89
N ARG A 154 -33.61 -12.97 2.12
CA ARG A 154 -34.73 -13.68 2.73
C ARG A 154 -35.72 -12.67 3.33
N GLN A 155 -36.93 -12.63 2.78
CA GLN A 155 -38.02 -11.79 3.27
C GLN A 155 -38.61 -12.33 4.58
N THR A 156 -39.41 -11.51 5.27
CA THR A 156 -40.03 -11.86 6.56
C THR A 156 -41.00 -13.03 6.49
N ASP A 157 -41.62 -13.26 5.33
CA ASP A 157 -42.49 -14.40 5.03
C ASP A 157 -41.70 -15.69 4.69
N GLY A 158 -40.37 -15.61 4.62
CA GLY A 158 -39.48 -16.71 4.27
C GLY A 158 -39.24 -16.89 2.77
N ALA A 159 -39.81 -16.04 1.91
CA ALA A 159 -39.54 -16.04 0.48
C ALA A 159 -38.14 -15.50 0.17
N ILE A 160 -37.52 -16.00 -0.90
CA ILE A 160 -36.24 -15.49 -1.38
C ILE A 160 -36.49 -14.48 -2.49
N LYS A 161 -35.97 -13.26 -2.29
CA LYS A 161 -36.05 -12.17 -3.27
C LYS A 161 -34.69 -11.95 -3.91
N LEU A 162 -34.67 -11.94 -5.25
CA LEU A 162 -33.51 -11.50 -6.02
C LEU A 162 -33.45 -9.96 -6.01
N ILE A 163 -32.36 -9.42 -5.50
CA ILE A 163 -32.02 -8.00 -5.57
C ILE A 163 -31.20 -7.79 -6.84
N PRO A 164 -31.65 -6.96 -7.79
CA PRO A 164 -30.91 -6.72 -9.02
C PRO A 164 -29.59 -6.00 -8.70
N GLY A 165 -28.54 -6.38 -9.42
CA GLY A 165 -27.26 -5.68 -9.36
C GLY A 165 -27.33 -4.27 -9.97
N LYS A 166 -26.25 -3.51 -9.80
CA LYS A 166 -26.07 -2.18 -10.38
C LYS A 166 -24.83 -2.17 -11.27
N ASN A 167 -24.98 -1.70 -12.50
CA ASN A 167 -23.84 -1.51 -13.40
C ASN A 167 -22.84 -0.53 -12.78
N GLY A 168 -21.55 -0.83 -12.97
CA GLY A 168 -20.46 0.07 -12.62
C GLY A 168 -20.23 1.11 -13.70
N ARG A 169 -19.43 2.11 -13.35
CA ARG A 169 -18.96 3.15 -14.25
C ARG A 169 -17.50 3.39 -13.97
N VAL A 170 -16.66 3.37 -14.99
CA VAL A 170 -15.24 3.70 -14.90
C VAL A 170 -14.92 4.82 -15.86
N VAL A 171 -13.98 5.69 -15.52
CA VAL A 171 -13.48 6.71 -16.45
C VAL A 171 -12.55 6.03 -17.45
N ASP A 172 -12.66 6.37 -18.74
CA ASP A 172 -11.71 5.94 -19.76
C ASP A 172 -10.44 6.79 -19.67
N GLU A 173 -9.56 6.43 -18.75
CA GLU A 173 -8.34 7.20 -18.45
C GLU A 173 -7.46 7.41 -19.68
N ASN A 174 -7.40 6.43 -20.60
CA ASN A 174 -6.61 6.55 -21.83
C ASN A 174 -7.19 7.63 -22.76
N GLN A 175 -8.50 7.60 -22.98
CA GLN A 175 -9.16 8.61 -23.82
C GLN A 175 -9.09 9.99 -23.17
N LEU A 176 -9.27 10.08 -21.85
CA LEU A 176 -9.14 11.32 -21.10
C LEU A 176 -7.72 11.90 -21.20
N TYR A 177 -6.70 11.04 -21.07
CA TYR A 177 -5.30 11.43 -21.23
C TYR A 177 -5.01 11.98 -22.63
N GLU A 178 -5.49 11.31 -23.68
CA GLU A 178 -5.34 11.79 -25.07
C GLU A 178 -6.00 13.16 -25.27
N GLN A 179 -7.18 13.38 -24.71
CA GLN A 179 -7.88 14.66 -24.76
C GLN A 179 -7.10 15.78 -24.05
N ILE A 180 -6.56 15.49 -22.85
CA ILE A 180 -5.72 16.45 -22.10
C ILE A 180 -4.48 16.83 -22.92
N VAL A 181 -3.74 15.83 -23.43
CA VAL A 181 -2.54 16.06 -24.23
C VAL A 181 -2.85 16.88 -25.49
N LEU A 182 -3.96 16.57 -26.17
CA LEU A 182 -4.41 17.31 -27.34
C LEU A 182 -4.76 18.77 -27.01
N GLN A 183 -5.44 19.02 -25.89
CA GLN A 183 -5.77 20.37 -25.46
C GLN A 183 -4.53 21.18 -25.07
N LEU A 184 -3.60 20.58 -24.32
CA LEU A 184 -2.32 21.21 -23.98
C LEU A 184 -1.50 21.58 -25.22
N ALA A 185 -1.50 20.71 -26.24
CA ALA A 185 -0.84 20.97 -27.53
C ALA A 185 -1.45 22.15 -28.31
N ASN A 186 -2.72 22.44 -28.08
CA ASN A 186 -3.48 23.46 -28.81
C ASN A 186 -3.72 24.74 -27.99
N LEU A 187 -3.13 24.86 -26.80
CA LEU A 187 -3.40 25.95 -25.85
C LEU A 187 -4.91 26.12 -25.61
N ASP A 188 -5.62 24.99 -25.52
CA ASP A 188 -7.02 24.92 -25.17
C ASP A 188 -7.15 24.50 -23.70
N PHE A 189 -7.90 25.28 -22.94
CA PHE A 189 -8.13 25.07 -21.51
C PHE A 189 -9.63 25.04 -21.21
N THR A 190 -10.45 24.76 -22.22
CA THR A 190 -11.89 24.56 -22.05
C THR A 190 -12.15 23.29 -21.23
N PRO A 191 -13.22 23.25 -20.41
CA PRO A 191 -13.50 22.08 -19.59
C PRO A 191 -13.62 20.79 -20.40
N ILE A 192 -12.96 19.72 -19.95
CA ILE A 192 -13.00 18.40 -20.59
C ILE A 192 -14.10 17.57 -19.94
N VAL A 193 -15.07 17.12 -20.74
CA VAL A 193 -16.06 16.14 -20.30
C VAL A 193 -15.40 14.78 -20.18
N MET A 194 -15.36 14.22 -18.97
CA MET A 194 -14.68 12.96 -18.72
C MET A 194 -15.36 11.82 -19.48
N PRO A 195 -14.62 11.10 -20.36
CA PRO A 195 -15.16 9.94 -21.03
C PRO A 195 -15.36 8.81 -20.02
N VAL A 196 -16.54 8.21 -20.00
CA VAL A 196 -16.87 7.10 -19.10
C VAL A 196 -17.26 5.86 -19.89
N LYS A 197 -16.87 4.71 -19.36
CA LYS A 197 -17.29 3.39 -19.82
C LYS A 197 -18.20 2.78 -18.76
N ILE A 198 -19.37 2.28 -19.20
CA ILE A 198 -20.25 1.50 -18.33
C ILE A 198 -19.70 0.09 -18.24
N VAL A 199 -19.44 -0.38 -17.02
CA VAL A 199 -19.06 -1.77 -16.76
C VAL A 199 -20.34 -2.50 -16.40
N ILE A 200 -20.82 -3.32 -17.33
CA ILE A 200 -22.06 -4.07 -17.15
C ILE A 200 -21.78 -5.19 -16.14
N ALA A 201 -22.67 -5.33 -15.14
CA ALA A 201 -22.73 -6.52 -14.31
C ALA A 201 -23.24 -7.68 -15.18
N ALA A 202 -22.40 -8.21 -16.06
CA ALA A 202 -22.77 -9.30 -16.96
C ALA A 202 -23.00 -10.56 -16.13
N THR A 203 -24.24 -10.75 -15.70
CA THR A 203 -24.67 -12.00 -15.05
C THR A 203 -25.32 -12.83 -16.13
N ASP A 204 -24.84 -14.05 -16.33
CA ASP A 204 -25.53 -15.01 -17.19
C ASP A 204 -26.92 -15.26 -16.62
N ASN A 205 -27.95 -15.20 -17.48
CA ASN A 205 -29.31 -15.52 -17.08
C ASN A 205 -29.40 -16.93 -16.50
N GLU A 206 -28.58 -17.87 -16.99
CA GLU A 206 -28.51 -19.22 -16.44
C GLU A 206 -27.95 -19.22 -15.00
N LEU A 207 -26.88 -18.45 -14.73
CA LEU A 207 -26.31 -18.31 -13.39
C LEU A 207 -27.28 -17.65 -12.41
N LEU A 208 -28.06 -16.67 -12.84
CA LEU A 208 -29.11 -16.05 -12.03
C LEU A 208 -30.19 -17.07 -11.62
N VAL A 209 -30.67 -17.86 -12.58
CA VAL A 209 -31.66 -18.91 -12.32
C VAL A 209 -31.09 -19.99 -11.38
N ASN A 210 -29.85 -20.41 -11.61
CA ASN A 210 -29.16 -21.41 -10.79
C ASN A 210 -28.93 -20.89 -9.36
N ALA A 211 -28.53 -19.62 -9.20
CA ALA A 211 -28.38 -18.99 -7.89
C ALA A 211 -29.70 -18.94 -7.12
N GLN A 212 -30.81 -18.59 -7.79
CA GLN A 212 -32.13 -18.59 -7.17
C GLN A 212 -32.59 -20.01 -6.80
N ALA A 213 -32.35 -21.00 -7.64
CA ALA A 213 -32.66 -22.41 -7.34
C ALA A 213 -31.84 -22.95 -6.15
N ARG A 214 -30.53 -22.62 -6.09
CA ARG A 214 -29.67 -22.92 -4.92
C ARG A 214 -30.23 -22.26 -3.66
N ALA A 215 -30.62 -21.00 -3.74
CA ALA A 215 -31.17 -20.24 -2.61
C ALA A 215 -32.45 -20.90 -2.05
N GLU A 216 -33.37 -21.29 -2.93
CA GLU A 216 -34.59 -22.01 -2.55
C GLU A 216 -34.29 -23.38 -1.92
N THR A 217 -33.24 -24.06 -2.38
CA THR A 217 -32.80 -25.35 -1.84
C THR A 217 -32.22 -25.22 -0.43
N VAL A 218 -31.45 -24.18 -0.18
CA VAL A 218 -30.74 -24.00 1.11
C VAL A 218 -31.51 -23.15 2.12
N LYS A 219 -32.66 -22.56 1.77
CA LYS A 219 -33.41 -21.62 2.64
C LYS A 219 -33.84 -22.20 3.99
N THR A 220 -34.00 -23.52 4.09
CA THR A 220 -34.34 -24.24 5.33
C THR A 220 -33.18 -25.08 5.87
N LYS A 221 -32.00 -24.96 5.27
CA LYS A 221 -30.83 -25.76 5.61
C LYS A 221 -29.82 -24.97 6.43
N GLN A 222 -28.87 -25.68 7.03
CA GLN A 222 -27.77 -25.11 7.80
C GLN A 222 -26.45 -25.83 7.53
N LEU A 223 -25.36 -25.07 7.61
CA LEU A 223 -24.00 -25.59 7.55
C LEU A 223 -23.33 -25.44 8.93
N ASN A 224 -22.94 -26.55 9.54
CA ASN A 224 -22.25 -26.59 10.82
C ASN A 224 -20.75 -26.73 10.62
N LEU A 225 -19.99 -25.73 11.04
CA LEU A 225 -18.54 -25.70 10.98
C LEU A 225 -17.98 -26.00 12.36
N VAL A 226 -17.35 -27.16 12.53
CA VAL A 226 -16.73 -27.59 13.78
C VAL A 226 -15.27 -27.11 13.80
N LEU A 227 -14.92 -26.30 14.79
CA LEU A 227 -13.58 -25.76 15.03
C LEU A 227 -13.15 -26.13 16.45
N ASP A 228 -12.18 -27.04 16.58
CA ASP A 228 -11.77 -27.61 17.88
C ASP A 228 -12.99 -28.10 18.71
N LYS A 229 -13.38 -27.39 19.78
CA LYS A 229 -14.52 -27.72 20.65
C LYS A 229 -15.77 -26.87 20.38
N GLN A 230 -15.72 -25.99 19.38
CA GLN A 230 -16.80 -25.06 19.04
C GLN A 230 -17.49 -25.49 17.75
N THR A 231 -18.78 -25.17 17.65
CA THR A 231 -19.55 -25.36 16.41
C THR A 231 -20.19 -24.03 16.03
N ILE A 232 -19.87 -23.56 14.83
CA ILE A 232 -20.44 -22.34 14.24
C ILE A 232 -21.46 -22.76 13.19
N THR A 233 -22.70 -22.34 13.34
CA THR A 233 -23.79 -22.66 12.40
C THR A 233 -24.04 -21.49 11.46
N VAL A 234 -23.82 -21.72 10.16
CA VAL A 234 -24.12 -20.80 9.05
C VAL A 234 -25.51 -21.14 8.49
N LYS A 235 -26.44 -20.19 8.54
CA LYS A 235 -27.83 -20.38 8.10
C LYS A 235 -28.49 -19.08 7.63
N ASN A 236 -29.69 -19.18 7.05
CA ASN A 236 -30.49 -18.04 6.62
C ASN A 236 -29.71 -17.10 5.68
N GLN A 237 -29.71 -15.79 5.96
CA GLN A 237 -29.05 -14.78 5.15
C GLN A 237 -27.54 -15.02 5.01
N GLU A 238 -26.88 -15.54 6.05
CA GLU A 238 -25.45 -15.84 5.98
C GLU A 238 -25.15 -16.92 4.94
N LEU A 239 -26.01 -17.93 4.81
CA LEU A 239 -25.88 -18.98 3.80
C LEU A 239 -26.21 -18.47 2.39
N LEU A 240 -27.17 -17.54 2.27
CA LEU A 240 -27.49 -16.90 0.99
C LEU A 240 -26.37 -16.01 0.48
N ASN A 241 -25.66 -15.32 1.37
CA ASN A 241 -24.51 -14.47 1.01
C ASN A 241 -23.36 -15.29 0.39
N LEU A 242 -23.27 -16.59 0.69
CA LEU A 242 -22.25 -17.47 0.11
C LEU A 242 -22.58 -17.89 -1.34
N ILE A 243 -23.79 -17.64 -1.83
CA ILE A 243 -24.20 -18.00 -3.20
C ILE A 243 -23.61 -17.01 -4.20
N GLY A 244 -22.94 -17.53 -5.24
CA GLY A 244 -22.31 -16.74 -6.28
C GLY A 244 -23.24 -16.45 -7.45
N PHE A 245 -22.93 -15.35 -8.15
CA PHE A 245 -23.60 -14.90 -9.38
C PHE A 245 -22.70 -14.92 -10.62
N GLU A 246 -21.39 -14.92 -10.43
CA GLU A 246 -20.39 -15.13 -11.48
C GLU A 246 -19.90 -16.59 -11.54
N ALA A 247 -20.08 -17.31 -10.44
CA ALA A 247 -19.79 -18.74 -10.27
C ALA A 247 -20.87 -19.33 -9.34
N ASP A 248 -20.82 -20.65 -9.08
CA ASP A 248 -21.81 -21.29 -8.21
C ASP A 248 -21.77 -20.79 -6.76
N TRP A 249 -20.59 -20.40 -6.29
CA TRP A 249 -20.40 -19.90 -4.93
C TRP A 249 -19.59 -18.61 -4.93
N ASN A 250 -19.89 -17.75 -3.98
CA ASN A 250 -19.18 -16.50 -3.75
C ASN A 250 -17.90 -16.79 -2.98
N GLU A 251 -16.82 -17.04 -3.71
CA GLU A 251 -15.52 -17.35 -3.12
C GLU A 251 -14.97 -16.27 -2.19
N THR A 252 -15.31 -15.00 -2.44
CA THR A 252 -14.89 -13.86 -1.63
C THR A 252 -15.58 -13.86 -0.26
N GLU A 253 -16.89 -14.13 -0.24
CA GLU A 253 -17.64 -14.26 1.02
C GLU A 253 -17.22 -15.51 1.80
N ILE A 254 -16.93 -16.63 1.12
CA ILE A 254 -16.40 -17.84 1.75
C ILE A 254 -15.01 -17.59 2.36
N ALA A 255 -14.13 -16.90 1.64
CA ALA A 255 -12.82 -16.51 2.16
C ALA A 255 -12.95 -15.57 3.37
N SER A 256 -13.88 -14.61 3.31
CA SER A 256 -14.16 -13.69 4.43
C SER A 256 -14.71 -14.42 5.66
N LEU A 257 -15.55 -15.44 5.46
CA LEU A 257 -16.00 -16.34 6.51
C LEU A 257 -14.81 -17.10 7.12
N ALA A 258 -13.93 -17.70 6.31
CA ALA A 258 -12.74 -18.40 6.80
C ALA A 258 -11.81 -17.49 7.62
N ALA A 259 -11.53 -16.28 7.13
CA ALA A 259 -10.72 -15.29 7.83
C ALA A 259 -11.36 -14.84 9.16
N ARG A 260 -12.69 -14.65 9.19
CA ARG A 260 -13.41 -14.34 10.43
C ARG A 260 -13.28 -15.48 11.44
N LEU A 261 -13.45 -16.74 11.01
CA LEU A 261 -13.28 -17.91 11.89
C LEU A 261 -11.84 -18.00 12.41
N ALA A 262 -10.85 -17.77 11.56
CA ALA A 262 -9.44 -17.74 11.93
C ALA A 262 -9.16 -16.68 13.00
N SER A 263 -9.70 -15.46 12.83
CA SER A 263 -9.53 -14.37 13.82
C SER A 263 -10.11 -14.68 15.21
N GLN A 264 -11.09 -15.59 15.30
CA GLN A 264 -11.72 -15.97 16.56
C GLN A 264 -10.95 -17.08 17.30
N ILE A 265 -10.29 -17.97 16.57
CA ILE A 265 -9.61 -19.14 17.15
C ILE A 265 -8.08 -18.99 17.20
N ASN A 266 -7.49 -18.24 16.27
CA ASN A 266 -6.05 -18.16 16.12
C ASN A 266 -5.41 -17.53 17.36
N ARG A 267 -4.50 -18.28 17.98
CA ARG A 267 -3.70 -17.81 19.12
C ARG A 267 -2.32 -18.45 19.12
N PRO A 268 -1.28 -17.74 19.54
CA PRO A 268 0.02 -18.36 19.78
C PRO A 268 -0.05 -19.33 20.96
N ALA A 269 0.90 -20.26 21.03
CA ALA A 269 1.11 -21.07 22.22
C ALA A 269 1.55 -20.18 23.39
N GLN A 270 1.10 -20.52 24.59
CA GLN A 270 1.45 -19.83 25.83
C GLN A 270 2.17 -20.80 26.76
N ASP A 271 3.39 -20.46 27.15
CA ASP A 271 4.17 -21.23 28.11
C ASP A 271 3.61 -21.08 29.54
N ALA A 272 3.80 -22.11 30.37
CA ALA A 272 3.50 -21.99 31.79
C ALA A 272 4.50 -21.05 32.48
N VAL A 273 4.01 -20.09 33.28
CA VAL A 273 4.83 -19.10 33.99
C VAL A 273 4.42 -19.00 35.47
N PHE A 274 5.41 -18.73 36.32
CA PHE A 274 5.28 -18.72 37.78
C PHE A 274 5.83 -17.41 38.36
N GLN A 275 5.11 -16.86 39.32
CA GLN A 275 5.66 -15.91 40.27
C GLN A 275 5.93 -16.61 41.59
N PHE A 276 7.05 -16.29 42.23
CA PHE A 276 7.42 -16.79 43.54
C PHE A 276 7.32 -15.62 44.52
N ASP A 277 6.72 -15.87 45.68
CA ASP A 277 6.78 -15.02 46.87
C ASP A 277 7.53 -15.81 47.95
N GLY A 278 8.79 -15.44 48.17
CA GLY A 278 9.74 -16.24 48.95
C GLY A 278 9.94 -17.63 48.35
N ASN A 279 9.54 -18.68 49.09
CA ASN A 279 9.66 -20.07 48.65
C ASN A 279 8.34 -20.67 48.11
N GLN A 280 7.28 -19.86 47.93
CA GLN A 280 5.97 -20.34 47.46
C GLN A 280 5.61 -19.69 46.12
N VAL A 281 4.94 -20.45 45.24
CA VAL A 281 4.39 -19.90 43.99
C VAL A 281 3.17 -19.05 44.33
N SER A 282 3.20 -17.75 44.03
CA SER A 282 2.13 -16.80 44.28
C SER A 282 1.19 -16.61 43.08
N GLU A 283 1.66 -16.81 41.85
CA GLU A 283 0.86 -16.72 40.63
C GLU A 283 1.25 -17.83 39.64
N PHE A 284 0.24 -18.47 39.03
CA PHE A 284 0.39 -19.57 38.08
C PHE A 284 -0.36 -19.25 36.79
N LYS A 285 0.35 -19.14 35.66
CA LYS A 285 -0.27 -19.11 34.32
C LYS A 285 -0.13 -20.49 33.68
N PRO A 286 -1.24 -21.18 33.37
CA PRO A 286 -1.18 -22.49 32.71
C PRO A 286 -0.65 -22.38 31.29
N ALA A 287 0.00 -23.45 30.84
CA ALA A 287 0.36 -23.58 29.44
C ALA A 287 -0.89 -23.79 28.59
N LEU A 288 -0.96 -23.11 27.43
CA LEU A 288 -2.03 -23.27 26.45
C LEU A 288 -1.44 -23.57 25.08
N ASP A 289 -2.04 -24.52 24.37
CA ASP A 289 -1.69 -24.79 22.98
C ASP A 289 -2.05 -23.59 22.10
N GLY A 290 -1.15 -23.29 21.18
CA GLY A 290 -1.40 -22.39 20.07
C GLY A 290 -2.32 -23.05 19.07
N LEU A 291 -3.24 -22.29 18.51
CA LEU A 291 -4.23 -22.75 17.55
C LEU A 291 -4.10 -21.90 16.29
N ILE A 292 -4.07 -22.54 15.12
CA ILE A 292 -4.07 -21.87 13.82
C ILE A 292 -5.05 -22.60 12.90
N LEU A 293 -6.05 -21.87 12.40
CA LEU A 293 -6.88 -22.28 11.28
C LEU A 293 -6.19 -21.87 9.98
N ASP A 294 -5.93 -22.84 9.10
CA ASP A 294 -5.49 -22.54 7.73
C ASP A 294 -6.69 -22.08 6.91
N GLU A 295 -6.73 -20.78 6.60
CA GLU A 295 -7.80 -20.12 5.85
C GLU A 295 -7.99 -20.71 4.44
N THR A 296 -6.92 -21.14 3.77
CA THR A 296 -6.99 -21.69 2.41
C THR A 296 -7.65 -23.07 2.42
N THR A 297 -7.21 -23.92 3.36
CA THR A 297 -7.81 -25.24 3.58
C THR A 297 -9.27 -25.08 4.04
N ALA A 298 -9.54 -24.16 4.97
CA ALA A 298 -10.88 -23.89 5.46
C ALA A 298 -11.84 -23.45 4.33
N LYS A 299 -11.42 -22.52 3.47
CA LYS A 299 -12.18 -22.09 2.28
C LYS A 299 -12.57 -23.29 1.41
N THR A 300 -11.60 -24.15 1.11
CA THR A 300 -11.81 -25.33 0.25
C THR A 300 -12.80 -26.31 0.86
N MET A 301 -12.70 -26.55 2.17
CA MET A 301 -13.60 -27.45 2.87
C MET A 301 -15.02 -26.87 2.97
N ILE A 302 -15.16 -25.57 3.27
CA ILE A 302 -16.46 -24.89 3.30
C ILE A 302 -17.15 -25.00 1.93
N LEU A 303 -16.43 -24.75 0.84
CA LEU A 303 -16.95 -24.92 -0.52
C LEU A 303 -17.45 -26.34 -0.76
N ALA A 304 -16.64 -27.35 -0.44
CA ALA A 304 -17.03 -28.75 -0.61
C ALA A 304 -18.28 -29.11 0.21
N GLY A 305 -18.42 -28.62 1.44
CA GLY A 305 -19.61 -28.89 2.23
C GLY A 305 -20.84 -28.08 1.80
N LEU A 306 -20.69 -26.90 1.21
CA LEU A 306 -21.79 -26.20 0.54
C LEU A 306 -22.32 -26.99 -0.67
N GLU A 307 -21.42 -27.56 -1.47
CA GLU A 307 -21.81 -28.44 -2.58
C GLU A 307 -22.56 -29.68 -2.12
N GLN A 308 -22.11 -30.31 -1.02
CA GLN A 308 -22.82 -31.44 -0.42
C GLN A 308 -24.18 -31.01 0.16
N LEU A 309 -24.24 -29.86 0.82
CA LEU A 309 -25.49 -29.33 1.40
C LEU A 309 -26.57 -29.12 0.34
N VAL A 310 -26.20 -28.73 -0.89
CA VAL A 310 -27.16 -28.59 -1.99
C VAL A 310 -27.60 -29.96 -2.54
N LYS A 311 -26.68 -30.93 -2.64
CA LYS A 311 -26.95 -32.27 -3.19
C LYS A 311 -27.75 -33.17 -2.26
N ASP A 312 -27.48 -33.12 -0.96
CA ASP A 312 -28.09 -34.00 0.02
C ASP A 312 -29.51 -33.58 0.39
N ALA A 313 -30.38 -34.56 0.65
CA ALA A 313 -31.73 -34.31 1.16
C ALA A 313 -31.73 -33.84 2.63
N ALA A 314 -30.61 -34.00 3.34
CA ALA A 314 -30.47 -33.58 4.72
C ALA A 314 -30.64 -32.06 4.87
N ALA A 315 -31.23 -31.64 5.99
CA ALA A 315 -31.38 -30.23 6.34
C ALA A 315 -30.09 -29.62 6.90
N GLU A 316 -29.08 -30.45 7.20
CA GLU A 316 -27.83 -30.00 7.76
C GLU A 316 -26.63 -30.73 7.17
N GLN A 317 -25.53 -30.00 7.03
CA GLN A 317 -24.23 -30.54 6.67
C GLN A 317 -23.22 -30.11 7.73
N THR A 318 -22.40 -31.04 8.21
CA THR A 318 -21.36 -30.76 9.20
C THR A 318 -19.98 -30.96 8.60
N ILE A 319 -19.10 -29.97 8.78
CA ILE A 319 -17.70 -30.00 8.33
C ILE A 319 -16.79 -29.74 9.53
N THR A 320 -15.78 -30.58 9.72
CA THR A 320 -14.72 -30.35 10.71
C THR A 320 -13.55 -29.65 10.05
N LEU A 321 -13.29 -28.40 10.44
CA LEU A 321 -12.18 -27.62 9.91
C LEU A 321 -10.89 -27.95 10.69
N PRO A 322 -9.77 -28.25 10.00
CA PRO A 322 -8.53 -28.64 10.65
C PRO A 322 -7.91 -27.45 11.38
N ILE A 323 -7.61 -27.63 12.66
CA ILE A 323 -6.85 -26.69 13.47
C ILE A 323 -5.45 -27.24 13.65
N ILE A 324 -4.46 -26.47 13.24
CA ILE A 324 -3.05 -26.75 13.48
C ILE A 324 -2.75 -26.32 14.91
N THR A 325 -2.33 -27.27 15.74
CA THR A 325 -1.95 -27.01 17.14
C THR A 325 -0.44 -26.90 17.27
N SER A 326 0.03 -25.91 18.02
CA SER A 326 1.43 -25.81 18.45
C SER A 326 1.53 -25.94 19.97
N ALA A 327 2.35 -26.89 20.43
CA ALA A 327 2.54 -27.11 21.85
C ALA A 327 3.34 -25.95 22.47
N PRO A 328 3.06 -25.57 23.73
CA PRO A 328 3.92 -24.68 24.49
C PRO A 328 5.29 -25.31 24.72
N LYS A 329 6.34 -24.50 24.79
CA LYS A 329 7.70 -24.95 25.10
C LYS A 329 7.80 -25.47 26.52
N ILE A 330 7.10 -24.83 27.46
CA ILE A 330 7.02 -25.25 28.86
C ILE A 330 5.58 -25.63 29.18
N THR A 331 5.36 -26.92 29.44
CA THR A 331 4.03 -27.43 29.84
C THR A 331 3.83 -27.25 31.33
N THR A 332 2.58 -27.14 31.77
CA THR A 332 2.18 -27.12 33.19
C THR A 332 2.79 -28.28 34.00
N GLU A 333 2.93 -29.46 33.39
CA GLU A 333 3.45 -30.66 34.06
C GLU A 333 4.98 -30.62 34.22
N SER A 334 5.70 -30.07 33.24
CA SER A 334 7.18 -29.97 33.26
C SER A 334 7.73 -28.98 34.29
N VAL A 335 6.86 -28.21 34.94
CA VAL A 335 7.22 -27.13 35.85
C VAL A 335 7.98 -27.65 37.06
N ASN A 336 7.50 -28.76 37.63
CA ASN A 336 8.15 -29.39 38.79
C ASN A 336 9.52 -29.98 38.43
N SER A 337 9.82 -30.13 37.14
CA SER A 337 11.12 -30.60 36.62
C SER A 337 12.06 -29.47 36.17
N LEU A 338 11.68 -28.19 36.31
CA LEU A 338 12.55 -27.06 35.93
C LEU A 338 13.76 -26.88 36.85
N GLY A 339 13.72 -27.46 38.05
CA GLY A 339 14.85 -27.47 38.99
C GLY A 339 15.10 -26.12 39.69
N ILE A 340 14.14 -25.19 39.65
CA ILE A 340 14.20 -23.89 40.32
C ILE A 340 13.92 -24.10 41.82
N LYS A 341 14.93 -23.87 42.66
CA LYS A 341 14.86 -24.19 44.11
C LYS A 341 15.20 -23.02 45.03
N GLU A 342 16.04 -22.10 44.59
CA GLU A 342 16.58 -21.02 45.41
C GLU A 342 16.89 -19.78 44.59
N LEU A 343 17.05 -18.65 45.27
CA LEU A 343 17.47 -17.39 44.67
C LEU A 343 18.98 -17.44 44.38
N LEU A 344 19.36 -17.34 43.11
CA LEU A 344 20.77 -17.33 42.71
C LEU A 344 21.43 -15.97 42.94
N GLY A 345 20.74 -14.86 42.63
CA GLY A 345 21.29 -13.52 42.77
C GLY A 345 20.21 -12.44 42.68
N LYS A 346 20.46 -11.31 43.33
CA LYS A 346 19.56 -10.15 43.38
C LYS A 346 20.29 -8.88 42.97
N GLY A 347 19.65 -8.08 42.12
CA GLY A 347 20.10 -6.77 41.72
C GLY A 347 19.04 -5.73 42.03
N GLU A 348 19.46 -4.56 42.52
CA GLU A 348 18.56 -3.47 42.88
C GLU A 348 19.08 -2.14 42.32
N SER A 349 18.16 -1.27 41.90
CA SER A 349 18.45 0.12 41.57
C SER A 349 17.24 0.99 41.91
N THR A 350 17.47 2.27 42.23
CA THR A 350 16.39 3.21 42.53
C THR A 350 16.14 4.15 41.36
N PHE A 351 14.87 4.43 41.09
CA PHE A 351 14.44 5.47 40.15
C PHE A 351 13.58 6.53 40.84
N PHE A 352 13.69 6.65 42.16
CA PHE A 352 13.00 7.66 42.96
C PHE A 352 13.21 9.06 42.37
N GLY A 353 12.13 9.85 42.30
CA GLY A 353 12.16 11.20 41.70
C GLY A 353 12.19 11.24 40.16
N SER A 354 12.15 10.08 39.48
CA SER A 354 12.07 10.04 38.02
C SER A 354 10.74 10.60 37.49
N ILE A 355 10.81 11.27 36.33
CA ILE A 355 9.63 11.74 35.60
C ILE A 355 8.70 10.58 35.20
N PRO A 356 7.38 10.82 35.06
CA PRO A 356 6.39 9.77 34.79
C PRO A 356 6.74 8.83 33.62
N GLY A 357 7.16 9.38 32.48
CA GLY A 357 7.49 8.56 31.30
C GLY A 357 8.64 7.60 31.52
N ARG A 358 9.64 8.01 32.31
CA ARG A 358 10.77 7.14 32.69
C ARG A 358 10.32 6.00 33.61
N ARG A 359 9.43 6.27 34.58
CA ARG A 359 8.87 5.24 35.46
C ARG A 359 8.04 4.22 34.69
N HIS A 360 7.20 4.69 33.77
CA HIS A 360 6.43 3.84 32.86
C HIS A 360 7.33 2.91 32.04
N ASN A 361 8.39 3.45 31.44
CA ASN A 361 9.33 2.66 30.64
C ASN A 361 10.07 1.59 31.47
N ILE A 362 10.48 1.93 32.69
CA ILE A 362 11.13 0.98 33.61
C ILE A 362 10.18 -0.15 33.96
N ALA A 363 8.93 0.17 34.34
CA ALA A 363 7.92 -0.82 34.67
C ALA A 363 7.58 -1.73 33.47
N LEU A 364 7.45 -1.15 32.27
CA LEU A 364 7.17 -1.91 31.05
C LEU A 364 8.32 -2.87 30.70
N ALA A 365 9.57 -2.39 30.72
CA ALA A 365 10.73 -3.23 30.43
C ALA A 365 10.94 -4.32 31.51
N ALA A 366 10.75 -4.01 32.79
CA ALA A 366 10.77 -4.99 33.86
C ALA A 366 9.68 -6.05 33.66
N GLY A 367 8.45 -5.63 33.34
CA GLY A 367 7.33 -6.52 33.04
C GLY A 367 7.60 -7.50 31.88
N ARG A 368 8.37 -7.09 30.85
CA ARG A 368 8.79 -7.97 29.76
C ARG A 368 9.84 -9.02 30.16
N LEU A 369 10.61 -8.76 31.21
CA LEU A 369 11.58 -9.70 31.75
C LEU A 369 10.98 -10.65 32.80
N ASN A 370 9.91 -10.21 33.47
CA ASN A 370 9.31 -10.96 34.56
C ASN A 370 8.76 -12.31 34.09
N GLY A 371 9.20 -13.40 34.72
CA GLY A 371 8.78 -14.74 34.39
C GLY A 371 9.61 -15.41 33.28
N GLN A 372 10.64 -14.74 32.75
CA GLN A 372 11.47 -15.33 31.70
C GLN A 372 12.28 -16.51 32.24
N LEU A 373 12.17 -17.65 31.57
CA LEU A 373 12.96 -18.84 31.82
C LEU A 373 14.17 -18.87 30.87
N VAL A 374 15.33 -19.24 31.39
CA VAL A 374 16.56 -19.46 30.63
C VAL A 374 16.98 -20.92 30.85
N ALA A 375 16.97 -21.73 29.80
CA ALA A 375 17.27 -23.16 29.86
C ALA A 375 18.76 -23.43 30.14
N PRO A 376 19.11 -24.61 30.69
CA PRO A 376 20.50 -25.04 30.81
C PRO A 376 21.26 -24.91 29.49
N GLY A 377 22.38 -24.18 29.49
CA GLY A 377 23.21 -23.89 28.32
C GLY A 377 22.71 -22.76 27.42
N GLU A 378 21.51 -22.21 27.64
CA GLU A 378 20.94 -21.12 26.83
C GLU A 378 21.65 -19.79 27.10
N THR A 379 21.81 -18.99 26.05
CA THR A 379 22.24 -17.60 26.15
C THR A 379 21.04 -16.68 26.21
N PHE A 380 20.90 -15.96 27.32
CA PHE A 380 19.92 -14.88 27.45
C PHE A 380 20.42 -13.61 26.75
N SER A 381 19.53 -12.88 26.08
CA SER A 381 19.77 -11.57 25.48
C SER A 381 18.71 -10.57 25.96
N PHE A 382 19.15 -9.47 26.59
CA PHE A 382 18.25 -8.45 27.10
C PHE A 382 17.42 -7.81 25.98
N ASN A 383 18.08 -7.40 24.89
CA ASN A 383 17.39 -6.77 23.76
C ASN A 383 16.40 -7.73 23.09
N GLN A 384 16.73 -9.02 22.98
CA GLN A 384 15.83 -10.01 22.40
C GLN A 384 14.57 -10.20 23.26
N THR A 385 14.72 -10.28 24.58
CA THR A 385 13.59 -10.48 25.49
C THR A 385 12.73 -9.23 25.63
N VAL A 386 13.36 -8.04 25.74
CA VAL A 386 12.62 -6.78 25.86
C VAL A 386 11.99 -6.37 24.52
N GLY A 387 12.52 -6.81 23.38
CA GLY A 387 11.99 -6.48 22.06
C GLY A 387 12.21 -5.02 21.66
N ASP A 388 11.49 -4.55 20.63
CA ASP A 388 11.61 -3.17 20.15
C ASP A 388 11.24 -2.16 21.25
N ILE A 389 12.01 -1.07 21.33
CA ILE A 389 11.88 -0.01 22.33
C ILE A 389 11.47 1.26 21.60
N SER A 390 10.16 1.45 21.50
CA SER A 390 9.55 2.50 20.69
C SER A 390 8.18 2.89 21.22
N SER A 391 7.69 4.04 20.79
CA SER A 391 6.31 4.46 21.04
C SER A 391 5.26 3.45 20.56
N SER A 392 5.48 2.77 19.42
CA SER A 392 4.57 1.74 18.91
C SER A 392 4.50 0.49 19.79
N THR A 393 5.55 0.22 20.57
CA THR A 393 5.61 -0.87 21.54
C THR A 393 5.26 -0.41 22.96
N GLY A 394 4.73 0.80 23.11
CA GLY A 394 4.18 1.31 24.37
C GLY A 394 5.19 2.06 25.26
N TYR A 395 6.42 2.28 24.80
CA TYR A 395 7.38 3.13 25.51
C TYR A 395 7.04 4.62 25.32
N GLN A 396 7.39 5.43 26.31
CA GLN A 396 7.18 6.87 26.32
C GLN A 396 8.50 7.62 26.14
N ALA A 397 8.42 8.85 25.64
CA ALA A 397 9.59 9.72 25.52
C ALA A 397 10.15 10.07 26.91
N ALA A 398 11.44 9.83 27.10
CA ALA A 398 12.21 10.22 28.28
C ALA A 398 13.67 10.47 27.89
N TYR A 399 14.48 10.97 28.82
CA TYR A 399 15.89 11.19 28.51
C TYR A 399 16.63 9.87 28.27
N ILE A 400 17.29 9.77 27.11
CA ILE A 400 18.16 8.67 26.68
C ILE A 400 19.59 9.19 26.48
N ILE A 401 20.55 8.27 26.47
CA ILE A 401 21.94 8.56 26.12
C ILE A 401 22.20 8.06 24.70
N LYS A 402 22.44 8.98 23.77
CA LYS A 402 22.73 8.65 22.36
C LYS A 402 23.95 9.44 21.89
N ASN A 403 24.91 8.75 21.29
CA ASN A 403 26.16 9.34 20.80
C ASN A 403 26.88 10.22 21.85
N GLY A 404 26.91 9.75 23.11
CA GLY A 404 27.56 10.46 24.22
C GLY A 404 26.80 11.68 24.75
N ARG A 405 25.55 11.91 24.35
CA ARG A 405 24.74 13.05 24.80
C ARG A 405 23.38 12.61 25.36
N THR A 406 22.87 13.38 26.32
CA THR A 406 21.52 13.21 26.86
C THR A 406 20.52 13.93 25.96
N VAL A 407 19.59 13.19 25.35
CA VAL A 407 18.55 13.72 24.46
C VAL A 407 17.21 13.09 24.81
N LEU A 408 16.11 13.71 24.40
CA LEU A 408 14.79 13.06 24.49
C LEU A 408 14.68 11.96 23.43
N GLY A 409 14.14 10.81 23.82
CA GLY A 409 13.84 9.69 22.92
C GLY A 409 12.98 8.63 23.60
N ASP A 410 12.54 7.65 22.83
CA ASP A 410 11.69 6.57 23.34
C ASP A 410 12.50 5.64 24.26
N GLY A 411 11.86 5.17 25.35
CA GLY A 411 12.46 4.15 26.21
C GLY A 411 13.52 4.65 27.19
N GLY A 412 13.61 5.96 27.45
CA GLY A 412 14.45 6.48 28.53
C GLY A 412 14.13 5.78 29.86
N GLY A 413 15.13 5.13 30.45
CA GLY A 413 15.00 4.27 31.63
C GLY A 413 15.33 2.79 31.40
N VAL A 414 15.25 2.27 30.16
CA VAL A 414 15.46 0.84 29.89
C VAL A 414 16.88 0.35 30.24
N CYS A 415 17.92 1.15 30.01
CA CYS A 415 19.28 0.79 30.44
C CYS A 415 19.43 0.61 31.95
N GLN A 416 18.54 1.22 32.76
CA GLN A 416 18.51 0.97 34.21
C GLN A 416 18.07 -0.45 34.51
N VAL A 417 17.07 -0.95 33.78
CA VAL A 417 16.57 -2.31 33.93
C VAL A 417 17.67 -3.31 33.53
N SER A 418 18.39 -3.07 32.43
CA SER A 418 19.56 -3.87 32.05
C SER A 418 20.66 -3.83 33.10
N SER A 419 20.95 -2.66 33.67
CA SER A 419 21.95 -2.53 34.75
C SER A 419 21.52 -3.27 36.02
N THR A 420 20.22 -3.27 36.33
CA THR A 420 19.66 -4.00 37.48
C THR A 420 19.73 -5.50 37.28
N LEU A 421 19.38 -5.99 36.08
CA LEU A 421 19.54 -7.40 35.72
C LEU A 421 21.01 -7.82 35.75
N PHE A 422 21.91 -7.00 35.21
CA PHE A 422 23.35 -7.26 35.25
C PHE A 422 23.86 -7.45 36.69
N ARG A 423 23.41 -6.62 37.64
CA ARG A 423 23.76 -6.80 39.06
C ARG A 423 23.25 -8.12 39.62
N ALA A 424 22.03 -8.53 39.26
CA ALA A 424 21.48 -9.82 39.69
C ALA A 424 22.31 -10.99 39.15
N VAL A 425 22.64 -10.96 37.86
CA VAL A 425 23.43 -11.99 37.16
C VAL A 425 24.88 -12.04 37.66
N LEU A 426 25.47 -10.88 37.94
CA LEU A 426 26.80 -10.79 38.52
C LEU A 426 26.81 -11.40 39.94
N ASN A 427 25.79 -11.11 40.74
CA ASN A 427 25.65 -11.65 42.10
C ASN A 427 25.31 -13.15 42.10
N SER A 428 24.76 -13.69 41.01
CA SER A 428 24.50 -15.13 40.87
C SER A 428 25.70 -15.93 40.38
N GLY A 429 26.78 -15.27 39.95
CA GLY A 429 27.97 -15.95 39.43
C GLY A 429 27.81 -16.61 38.06
N LEU A 430 26.74 -16.27 37.32
CA LEU A 430 26.52 -16.80 35.96
C LEU A 430 27.51 -16.17 34.97
N GLU A 431 27.87 -16.91 33.93
CA GLU A 431 28.79 -16.44 32.90
C GLU A 431 28.20 -15.24 32.10
N ILE A 432 28.82 -14.07 32.24
CA ILE A 432 28.48 -12.88 31.46
C ILE A 432 29.20 -12.94 30.11
N LEU A 433 28.42 -13.02 29.03
CA LEU A 433 28.93 -13.13 27.66
C LEU A 433 29.10 -11.78 26.98
N GLU A 434 28.24 -10.81 27.30
CA GLU A 434 28.29 -9.46 26.75
C GLU A 434 27.87 -8.44 27.81
N ARG A 435 28.73 -7.46 28.08
CA ARG A 435 28.42 -6.30 28.93
C ARG A 435 29.21 -5.10 28.44
N HIS A 436 28.52 -3.98 28.27
CA HIS A 436 29.12 -2.68 27.93
C HIS A 436 28.80 -1.66 29.01
N SER A 437 29.76 -0.78 29.34
CA SER A 437 29.51 0.38 30.21
C SER A 437 28.93 1.56 29.41
N HIS A 438 28.23 2.47 30.08
CA HIS A 438 27.80 3.72 29.45
C HIS A 438 29.02 4.57 29.05
N SER A 439 28.84 5.40 28.01
CA SER A 439 29.89 6.29 27.48
C SER A 439 30.42 7.34 28.47
N TYR A 440 29.70 7.59 29.57
CA TYR A 440 30.12 8.43 30.68
C TYR A 440 29.46 7.96 31.98
N ARG A 441 29.99 8.42 33.12
CA ARG A 441 29.51 8.04 34.45
C ARG A 441 28.09 8.56 34.70
N VAL A 442 27.16 7.65 34.97
CA VAL A 442 25.75 7.96 35.23
C VAL A 442 25.49 7.94 36.73
N GLY A 443 25.61 9.10 37.39
CA GLY A 443 25.61 9.20 38.85
C GLY A 443 24.35 8.64 39.55
N TYR A 444 23.19 8.64 38.89
CA TYR A 444 21.98 8.08 39.49
C TYR A 444 21.94 6.54 39.51
N TYR A 445 22.79 5.84 38.74
CA TYR A 445 22.96 4.39 38.89
C TYR A 445 23.80 4.01 40.11
N GLU A 446 24.51 4.98 40.70
CA GLU A 446 25.42 4.77 41.82
C GLU A 446 24.82 5.16 43.17
N GLN A 447 23.52 5.53 43.21
CA GLN A 447 22.84 5.91 44.46
C GLN A 447 22.83 4.78 45.49
N ASN A 448 22.78 3.52 45.03
CA ASN A 448 22.75 2.32 45.85
C ASN A 448 23.75 1.25 45.37
N SER A 449 24.74 1.63 44.58
CA SER A 449 25.72 0.70 44.00
C SER A 449 27.04 1.41 43.70
N ALA A 450 28.16 0.70 43.78
CA ALA A 450 29.46 1.29 43.46
C ALA A 450 29.57 1.62 41.95
N PRO A 451 30.51 2.50 41.56
CA PRO A 451 30.82 2.73 40.15
C PRO A 451 31.21 1.44 39.43
N GLY A 452 30.84 1.31 38.15
CA GLY A 452 31.22 0.19 37.29
C GLY A 452 30.22 -0.98 37.25
N PHE A 453 29.13 -0.92 38.01
CA PHE A 453 28.04 -1.91 38.03
C PHE A 453 26.85 -1.52 37.12
N ASP A 454 27.16 -1.10 35.90
CA ASP A 454 26.20 -0.70 34.88
C ASP A 454 26.33 -1.56 33.60
N ALA A 455 25.21 -1.77 32.93
CA ALA A 455 25.14 -2.43 31.63
C ALA A 455 24.25 -1.59 30.71
N THR A 456 24.84 -0.98 29.69
CA THR A 456 24.11 -0.23 28.67
C THR A 456 23.57 -1.17 27.59
N VAL A 457 22.42 -0.82 27.02
CA VAL A 457 21.82 -1.51 25.87
C VAL A 457 21.39 -0.49 24.83
N PHE A 458 21.55 -0.84 23.56
CA PHE A 458 21.10 -0.06 22.42
C PHE A 458 20.89 -1.00 21.24
N ALA A 459 19.66 -1.44 21.02
CA ALA A 459 19.37 -2.40 19.97
C ALA A 459 19.64 -1.80 18.56
N PRO A 460 20.16 -2.60 17.61
CA PRO A 460 20.65 -3.98 17.77
C PRO A 460 22.15 -4.08 18.13
N SER A 461 22.86 -2.96 18.30
CA SER A 461 24.33 -2.92 18.31
C SER A 461 25.00 -3.16 19.67
N VAL A 462 24.29 -2.93 20.78
CA VAL A 462 24.83 -3.05 22.14
C VAL A 462 23.82 -3.80 23.00
N ASP A 463 24.23 -4.91 23.61
CA ASP A 463 23.34 -5.77 24.40
C ASP A 463 23.95 -6.18 25.74
N PHE A 464 23.11 -6.72 26.62
CA PHE A 464 23.54 -7.45 27.81
C PHE A 464 23.16 -8.93 27.65
N LYS A 465 24.18 -9.80 27.67
CA LYS A 465 24.01 -11.26 27.49
C LYS A 465 24.71 -12.03 28.58
N PHE A 466 24.07 -13.10 29.02
CA PHE A 466 24.66 -14.07 29.94
C PHE A 466 24.24 -15.48 29.54
N LYS A 467 25.03 -16.46 29.96
CA LYS A 467 24.73 -17.87 29.77
C LYS A 467 24.16 -18.44 31.05
N ASN A 468 23.10 -19.23 30.94
CA ASN A 468 22.77 -20.16 32.01
C ASN A 468 23.72 -21.36 31.91
N ASP A 469 24.84 -21.32 32.62
CA ASP A 469 25.81 -22.41 32.71
C ASP A 469 25.49 -23.43 33.82
N THR A 470 24.30 -23.32 34.44
CA THR A 470 23.81 -24.29 35.41
C THR A 470 23.11 -25.48 34.74
N VAL A 471 22.83 -26.53 35.52
CA VAL A 471 22.11 -27.74 35.05
C VAL A 471 20.59 -27.61 35.09
N ASN A 472 20.05 -26.53 35.69
CA ASN A 472 18.61 -26.29 35.86
C ASN A 472 18.20 -24.99 35.16
N TYR A 473 16.90 -24.74 35.03
CA TYR A 473 16.41 -23.47 34.49
C TYR A 473 16.70 -22.32 35.46
N VAL A 474 17.01 -21.15 34.91
CA VAL A 474 17.04 -19.89 35.65
C VAL A 474 15.75 -19.11 35.36
N LEU A 475 15.04 -18.72 36.40
CA LEU A 475 13.86 -17.87 36.31
C LEU A 475 14.23 -16.43 36.66
N ILE A 476 13.90 -15.51 35.76
CA ILE A 476 14.06 -14.07 35.99
C ILE A 476 12.76 -13.53 36.57
N GLN A 477 12.87 -12.88 37.72
CA GLN A 477 11.75 -12.19 38.36
C GLN A 477 12.10 -10.73 38.58
N THR A 478 11.12 -9.86 38.39
CA THR A 478 11.31 -8.43 38.54
C THR A 478 10.19 -7.83 39.38
N THR A 479 10.52 -6.74 40.06
CA THR A 479 9.56 -5.89 40.75
C THR A 479 9.96 -4.45 40.47
N ALA A 480 8.99 -3.62 40.12
CA ALA A 480 9.16 -2.19 39.90
C ALA A 480 8.04 -1.47 40.65
N ASP A 481 8.39 -0.84 41.76
CA ASP A 481 7.49 -0.25 42.76
C ASP A 481 7.66 1.27 42.94
#